data_AF-A0A0P8APE5-F1
#
_entry.id   AF-A0A0P8APE5-F1
#
_cell.length_a   1.000
_cell.length_b   1.000
_cell.length_c   1.000
_cell.angle_alpha   90.00
_cell.angle_beta   90.00
_cell.angle_gamma   90.00
#
_symmetry.space_group_name_H-M   'P 1'
#
loop_
_entity.id
_entity.type
_entity.pdbx_description
1 polymer ?
#
loop_
_entity_poly.entity_id
_entity_poly.type
_entity_poly.pdbx_seq_one_letter_code
_entity_poly.pdbx_strand_id
1 'polypeptide(L)'
;MLTRRSFVALATAMPGLAAATRVRAAEPAIFQSDGLALGGTDPVAYFEDGAPVRGDAVHGADWMGALWTFATAANREAFLAAPERFAPAFGGYCAFAASRGYLAPTIPEAWAIHDDRLYLNATLRARELWLAELPDVIAAGEAHWPAILG
;
A
#
# COMPACT_ATOMS: atom_id res chain seq x y z
N MET A 1 3.22 -65.61 -50.33
CA MET A 1 2.75 -64.23 -50.57
C MET A 1 1.72 -63.96 -49.48
N LEU A 2 1.83 -63.09 -48.47
CA LEU A 2 2.46 -61.79 -48.22
C LEU A 2 3.19 -61.83 -46.85
N THR A 3 4.50 -61.55 -46.71
CA THR A 3 5.15 -60.23 -46.43
C THR A 3 4.67 -59.55 -45.13
N ARG A 4 5.41 -59.67 -44.02
CA ARG A 4 6.42 -58.71 -43.50
C ARG A 4 5.81 -57.38 -43.04
N ARG A 5 5.86 -57.08 -41.71
CA ARG A 5 6.43 -55.83 -41.14
C ARG A 5 6.13 -55.67 -39.64
N SER A 6 7.22 -55.65 -38.89
CA SER A 6 7.37 -55.25 -37.50
C SER A 6 6.91 -53.81 -37.26
N PHE A 7 6.36 -53.54 -36.07
CA PHE A 7 6.32 -52.19 -35.51
C PHE A 7 6.85 -52.24 -34.07
N VAL A 8 8.02 -51.64 -33.87
CA VAL A 8 8.59 -51.31 -32.57
C VAL A 8 7.97 -49.98 -32.15
N ALA A 9 7.23 -49.97 -31.04
CA ALA A 9 6.68 -48.74 -30.46
C ALA A 9 7.77 -48.04 -29.64
N LEU A 10 8.26 -46.91 -30.17
CA LEU A 10 9.20 -46.02 -29.50
C LEU A 10 8.44 -45.12 -28.52
N ALA A 11 8.57 -45.39 -27.22
CA ALA A 11 8.02 -44.53 -26.17
C ALA A 11 8.85 -43.24 -26.07
N THR A 12 8.29 -42.13 -26.51
CA THR A 12 8.85 -40.78 -26.33
C THR A 12 8.48 -40.28 -24.93
N ALA A 13 9.45 -40.23 -24.03
CA ALA A 13 9.30 -39.57 -22.73
C ALA A 13 9.31 -38.05 -22.94
N MET A 14 8.15 -37.41 -22.83
CA MET A 14 8.01 -35.96 -22.84
C MET A 14 8.40 -35.42 -21.45
N PRO A 15 9.46 -34.61 -21.29
CA PRO A 15 9.73 -33.94 -20.02
C PRO A 15 8.62 -32.92 -19.76
N GLY A 16 7.88 -33.12 -18.66
CA GLY A 16 6.78 -32.25 -18.24
C GLY A 16 7.29 -30.84 -17.96
N LEU A 17 6.77 -29.86 -18.70
CA LEU A 17 7.02 -28.44 -18.49
C LEU A 17 6.28 -28.03 -17.21
N ALA A 18 6.97 -28.03 -16.07
CA ALA A 18 6.45 -27.46 -14.83
C ALA A 18 6.31 -25.94 -15.03
N ALA A 19 5.08 -25.47 -15.24
CA ALA A 19 4.76 -24.05 -15.19
C ALA A 19 4.99 -23.57 -13.75
N ALA A 20 6.14 -22.93 -13.50
CA ALA A 20 6.37 -22.22 -12.26
C ALA A 20 5.36 -21.07 -12.17
N THR A 21 4.33 -21.23 -11.35
CA THR A 21 3.47 -20.12 -10.97
C THR A 21 4.35 -19.09 -10.28
N ARG A 22 4.50 -17.91 -10.88
CA ARG A 22 5.17 -16.80 -10.22
C ARG A 22 4.27 -16.36 -9.08
N VAL A 23 4.59 -16.77 -7.85
CA VAL A 23 4.03 -16.15 -6.66
C VAL A 23 4.53 -14.70 -6.66
N ARG A 24 3.66 -13.75 -6.95
CA ARG A 24 3.94 -12.33 -6.75
C ARG A 24 3.96 -12.11 -5.24
N ALA A 25 5.06 -11.60 -4.69
CA ALA A 25 5.05 -11.14 -3.31
C ALA A 25 4.04 -10.00 -3.20
N ALA A 26 3.12 -10.10 -2.25
CA ALA A 26 2.17 -9.04 -1.95
C ALA A 26 2.94 -7.79 -1.50
N GLU A 27 2.49 -6.63 -1.96
CA GLU A 27 3.02 -5.35 -1.48
C GLU A 27 2.58 -5.12 -0.03
N PRO A 28 3.39 -4.46 0.81
CA PRO A 28 2.98 -4.12 2.17
C PRO A 28 1.71 -3.29 2.19
N ALA A 29 0.80 -3.58 3.13
CA ALA A 29 -0.42 -2.79 3.28
C ALA A 29 -0.13 -1.36 3.75
N ILE A 30 1.01 -1.13 4.41
CA ILE A 30 1.47 0.18 4.89
C ILE A 30 2.72 0.60 4.12
N PHE A 31 2.69 1.80 3.55
CA PHE A 31 3.85 2.43 2.94
C PHE A 31 4.90 2.75 4.00
N GLN A 32 6.11 2.24 3.77
CA GLN A 32 7.25 2.41 4.67
C GLN A 32 8.41 3.07 3.93
N SER A 33 9.10 3.98 4.60
CA SER A 33 10.39 4.52 4.18
C SER A 33 11.40 4.27 5.30
N ASP A 34 12.52 3.63 4.97
CA ASP A 34 13.54 3.20 5.93
C ASP A 34 12.97 2.37 7.12
N GLY A 35 11.95 1.55 6.85
CA GLY A 35 11.27 0.71 7.85
C GLY A 35 10.25 1.44 8.73
N LEU A 36 10.02 2.74 8.50
CA LEU A 36 9.05 3.55 9.25
C LEU A 36 7.79 3.79 8.42
N ALA A 37 6.61 3.56 9.02
CA ALA A 37 5.33 3.93 8.44
C ALA A 37 5.30 5.44 8.15
N LEU A 38 4.87 5.84 6.95
CA LEU A 38 4.76 7.25 6.55
C LEU A 38 6.09 8.04 6.65
N GLY A 39 7.23 7.35 6.53
CA GLY A 39 8.54 7.94 6.80
C GLY A 39 8.71 8.39 8.25
N GLY A 40 7.90 7.85 9.17
CA GLY A 40 7.75 8.16 10.58
C GLY A 40 7.17 9.56 10.87
N THR A 41 6.29 10.02 10.00
CA THR A 41 5.41 11.15 10.32
C THR A 41 4.31 10.66 11.26
N ASP A 42 4.01 11.44 12.29
CA ASP A 42 2.92 11.14 13.22
C ASP A 42 1.56 11.26 12.51
N PRO A 43 0.79 10.16 12.38
CA PRO A 43 -0.51 10.20 11.72
C PRO A 43 -1.57 10.96 12.53
N VAL A 44 -1.44 11.01 13.86
CA VAL A 44 -2.40 11.69 14.76
C VAL A 44 -2.26 13.21 14.63
N ALA A 45 -1.05 13.70 14.42
CA ALA A 45 -0.77 15.13 14.27
C ALA A 45 -1.52 15.78 13.10
N TYR A 46 -1.82 15.04 12.02
CA TYR A 46 -2.64 15.58 10.93
C TYR A 46 -4.04 16.00 11.39
N PHE A 47 -4.61 15.29 12.37
CA PHE A 47 -5.95 15.53 12.89
C PHE A 47 -5.96 16.55 14.02
N GLU A 48 -5.00 16.43 14.95
CA GLU A 48 -4.96 17.25 16.16
C GLU A 48 -4.23 18.59 15.94
N ASP A 49 -3.08 18.56 15.24
CA ASP A 49 -2.24 19.74 15.01
C ASP A 49 -2.50 20.39 13.65
N GLY A 50 -3.21 19.70 12.74
CA GLY A 50 -3.46 20.17 11.38
C GLY A 50 -2.18 20.33 10.54
N ALA A 51 -1.14 19.57 10.87
CA ALA A 51 0.16 19.63 10.22
C ALA A 51 0.90 18.29 10.31
N PRO A 52 1.79 17.97 9.34
CA PRO A 52 2.71 16.86 9.50
C PRO A 52 3.72 17.18 10.59
N VAL A 53 3.80 16.30 11.60
CA VAL A 53 4.79 16.39 12.66
C VAL A 53 5.66 15.14 12.66
N ARG A 54 6.98 15.32 12.74
CA ARG A 54 7.92 14.20 12.81
C ARG A 54 7.73 13.46 14.14
N GLY A 55 7.55 12.14 14.07
CA GLY A 55 7.52 11.30 15.25
C GLY A 55 8.90 11.10 15.87
N ASP A 56 8.93 10.80 17.16
CA ASP A 56 10.13 10.41 17.91
C ASP A 56 10.19 8.88 18.04
N ALA A 57 11.38 8.31 17.86
CA ALA A 57 11.60 6.86 17.99
C ALA A 57 11.32 6.33 19.40
N VAL A 58 11.42 7.17 20.44
CA VAL A 58 11.03 6.82 21.82
C VAL A 58 9.52 6.55 21.92
N HIS A 59 8.73 7.11 21.01
CA HIS A 59 7.29 6.89 20.91
C HIS A 59 6.98 6.02 19.69
N GLY A 60 7.53 4.80 19.66
CA GLY A 60 7.29 3.82 18.60
C GLY A 60 6.16 2.83 18.92
N ALA A 61 5.46 2.35 17.89
CA ALA A 61 4.56 1.21 17.98
C ALA A 61 4.49 0.41 16.67
N ASP A 62 4.48 -0.91 16.76
CA ASP A 62 4.28 -1.80 15.61
C ASP A 62 2.79 -1.97 15.33
N TRP A 63 2.37 -1.72 14.09
CA TRP A 63 1.01 -2.00 13.62
C TRP A 63 1.00 -2.30 12.12
N MET A 64 0.29 -3.35 11.72
CA MET A 64 0.22 -3.85 10.34
C MET A 64 1.59 -4.09 9.67
N GLY A 65 2.57 -4.56 10.45
CA GLY A 65 3.91 -4.88 9.92
C GLY A 65 4.76 -3.66 9.58
N ALA A 66 4.45 -2.50 10.15
CA ALA A 66 5.25 -1.28 10.04
C ALA A 66 5.49 -0.67 11.43
N LEU A 67 6.65 -0.03 11.61
CA LEU A 67 6.94 0.77 12.81
C LEU A 67 6.40 2.19 12.64
N TRP A 68 5.43 2.56 13.47
CA TRP A 68 4.85 3.90 13.54
C TRP A 68 5.54 4.71 14.63
N THR A 69 5.77 5.99 14.40
CA THR A 69 6.39 6.91 15.37
C THR A 69 5.50 8.11 15.60
N PHE A 70 5.45 8.58 16.85
CA PHE A 70 4.55 9.64 17.28
C PHE A 70 5.32 10.80 17.90
N ALA A 71 4.82 12.02 17.74
CA ALA A 71 5.43 13.22 18.31
C ALA A 71 5.34 13.21 19.84
N THR A 72 4.32 12.54 20.39
CA THR A 72 4.10 12.41 21.83
C THR A 72 3.64 11.00 22.22
N ALA A 73 3.83 10.64 23.48
CA ALA A 73 3.26 9.41 24.04
C ALA A 73 1.72 9.38 23.96
N ALA A 74 1.06 10.54 24.10
CA ALA A 74 -0.39 10.65 23.98
C ALA A 74 -0.89 10.34 22.56
N ASN A 75 -0.18 10.81 21.52
CA ASN A 75 -0.49 10.49 20.13
C ASN A 75 -0.32 8.99 19.86
N ARG A 76 0.74 8.37 20.39
CA ARG A 76 0.92 6.92 20.33
C ARG A 76 -0.24 6.16 20.94
N GLU A 77 -0.68 6.58 22.14
CA GLU A 77 -1.82 5.96 22.83
C GLU A 77 -3.13 6.14 22.07
N ALA A 78 -3.38 7.35 21.54
CA ALA A 78 -4.54 7.63 20.69
C ALA A 78 -4.56 6.74 19.44
N PHE A 79 -3.43 6.60 18.76
CA PHE A 79 -3.30 5.72 17.60
C PHE A 79 -3.58 4.26 17.97
N LEU A 80 -2.96 3.74 19.04
CA LEU A 80 -3.17 2.35 19.45
C LEU A 80 -4.61 2.05 19.88
N ALA A 81 -5.34 3.06 20.36
CA ALA A 81 -6.74 2.91 20.73
C ALA A 81 -7.69 2.84 19.52
N ALA A 82 -7.34 3.49 18.40
CA ALA A 82 -8.18 3.54 17.19
C ALA A 82 -7.32 3.72 15.92
N PRO A 83 -6.49 2.73 15.55
CA PRO A 83 -5.49 2.92 14.49
C PRO A 83 -6.14 3.17 13.13
N GLU A 84 -7.30 2.58 12.85
CA GLU A 84 -8.05 2.77 11.60
C GLU A 84 -8.58 4.20 11.43
N ARG A 85 -8.71 4.98 12.51
CA ARG A 85 -9.09 6.41 12.45
C ARG A 85 -7.95 7.28 11.93
N PHE A 86 -6.72 6.95 12.33
CA PHE A 86 -5.55 7.79 12.08
C PHE A 86 -4.71 7.30 10.89
N ALA A 87 -4.74 6.00 10.60
CA ALA A 87 -4.05 5.44 9.45
C ALA A 87 -4.62 6.00 8.13
N PRO A 88 -3.77 6.34 7.14
CA PRO A 88 -4.26 6.87 5.87
C PRO A 88 -5.05 5.82 5.07
N ALA A 89 -5.99 6.30 4.25
CA ALA A 89 -6.93 5.50 3.48
C ALA A 89 -6.31 4.36 2.67
N PHE A 90 -5.15 4.62 2.08
CA PHE A 90 -4.41 3.70 1.20
C PHE A 90 -3.07 3.33 1.84
N GLY A 91 -3.05 3.13 3.16
CA GLY A 91 -1.87 2.67 3.88
C GLY A 91 -0.69 3.64 3.86
N GLY A 92 -0.91 4.89 3.45
CA GLY A 92 0.15 5.88 3.25
C GLY A 92 0.74 5.92 1.85
N TYR A 93 0.23 5.13 0.91
CA TYR A 93 0.52 5.29 -0.52
C TYR A 93 -0.29 6.46 -1.11
N CYS A 94 0.18 6.97 -2.25
CA CYS A 94 -0.41 8.12 -2.92
C CYS A 94 -1.86 7.84 -3.34
N ALA A 95 -2.81 8.60 -2.80
CA ALA A 95 -4.22 8.45 -3.10
C ALA A 95 -4.55 8.71 -4.58
N PHE A 96 -3.87 9.67 -5.21
CA PHE A 96 -3.99 9.88 -6.65
C PHE A 96 -3.41 8.75 -7.48
N ALA A 97 -2.38 8.05 -7.01
CA ALA A 97 -1.85 6.87 -7.72
C ALA A 97 -2.79 5.67 -7.57
N ALA A 98 -3.32 5.46 -6.35
CA ALA A 98 -4.28 4.41 -6.05
C ALA A 98 -5.53 4.54 -6.93
N SER A 99 -6.03 5.76 -7.14
CA SER A 99 -7.17 6.01 -8.05
C SER A 99 -6.88 5.70 -9.52
N ARG A 100 -5.61 5.58 -9.90
CA ARG A 100 -5.15 5.19 -11.24
C ARG A 100 -4.67 3.73 -11.30
N GLY A 101 -4.82 2.97 -10.21
CA GLY A 101 -4.53 1.54 -10.18
C GLY A 101 -3.06 1.17 -9.93
N TYR A 102 -2.25 2.07 -9.34
CA TYR A 102 -0.86 1.75 -9.00
C TYR A 102 -0.41 2.39 -7.67
N LEU A 103 0.69 1.88 -7.11
CA LEU A 103 1.31 2.43 -5.90
C LEU A 103 2.32 3.52 -6.26
N ALA A 104 2.35 4.58 -5.46
CA ALA A 104 3.45 5.54 -5.45
C ALA A 104 3.75 5.97 -4.00
N PRO A 105 5.00 6.30 -3.68
CA PRO A 105 5.37 6.83 -2.38
C PRO A 105 4.66 8.17 -2.10
N THR A 106 4.73 8.63 -0.86
CA THR A 106 4.13 9.90 -0.42
C THR A 106 5.12 10.79 0.27
N ILE A 107 4.79 12.08 0.33
CA ILE A 107 5.47 13.06 1.17
C ILE A 107 4.48 13.58 2.22
N PRO A 108 4.96 13.93 3.43
CA PRO A 108 4.07 14.31 4.52
C PRO A 108 3.32 15.62 4.28
N GLU A 109 3.84 16.53 3.46
CA GLU A 109 3.20 17.81 3.16
C GLU A 109 2.02 17.69 2.18
N ALA A 110 1.93 16.60 1.43
CA ALA A 110 0.92 16.41 0.39
C ALA A 110 -0.32 15.65 0.89
N TRP A 111 -0.91 16.14 1.97
CA TRP A 111 -1.99 15.47 2.70
C TRP A 111 -3.34 16.20 2.61
N ALA A 112 -4.43 15.48 2.78
CA ALA A 112 -5.75 16.04 2.97
C ALA A 112 -6.55 15.17 3.94
N ILE A 113 -7.40 15.80 4.76
CA ILE A 113 -8.46 15.10 5.48
C ILE A 113 -9.76 15.37 4.73
N HIS A 114 -10.48 14.30 4.39
CA HIS A 114 -11.79 14.34 3.76
C HIS A 114 -12.68 13.30 4.45
N ASP A 115 -13.86 13.68 4.90
CA ASP A 115 -14.78 12.83 5.68
C ASP A 115 -14.09 12.07 6.82
N ASP A 116 -13.35 12.82 7.65
CA ASP A 116 -12.57 12.30 8.80
C ASP A 116 -11.53 11.22 8.46
N ARG A 117 -11.11 11.14 7.19
CA ARG A 117 -10.12 10.17 6.72
C ARG A 117 -8.91 10.87 6.11
N LEU A 118 -7.72 10.39 6.46
CA LEU A 118 -6.44 10.94 5.98
C LEU A 118 -6.06 10.36 4.62
N TYR A 119 -5.68 11.23 3.69
CA TYR A 119 -5.16 10.90 2.37
C TYR A 119 -3.81 11.56 2.16
N LEU A 120 -2.84 10.79 1.67
CA LEU A 120 -1.49 11.26 1.35
C LEU A 120 -1.23 11.17 -0.14
N ASN A 121 -0.36 12.02 -0.68
CA ASN A 121 -0.01 12.05 -2.10
C ASN A 121 1.50 12.15 -2.31
N ALA A 122 1.95 11.77 -3.51
CA ALA A 122 3.37 11.79 -3.89
C ALA A 122 3.97 13.19 -3.98
N THR A 123 3.14 14.18 -4.35
CA THR A 123 3.54 15.58 -4.53
C THR A 123 2.37 16.50 -4.24
N LEU A 124 2.66 17.78 -3.98
CA LEU A 124 1.62 18.82 -3.90
C LEU A 124 0.79 18.90 -5.18
N ARG A 125 1.40 18.68 -6.34
CA ARG A 125 0.68 18.64 -7.62
C ARG A 125 -0.28 17.46 -7.72
N ALA A 126 0.12 16.26 -7.28
CA ALA A 126 -0.76 15.11 -7.23
C ALA A 126 -1.93 15.35 -6.27
N ARG A 127 -1.67 15.99 -5.12
CA ARG A 127 -2.71 16.42 -4.18
C ARG A 127 -3.69 17.40 -4.83
N GLU A 128 -3.22 18.41 -5.56
CA GLU A 128 -4.11 19.35 -6.28
C GLU A 128 -5.03 18.63 -7.26
N LEU A 129 -4.48 17.71 -8.06
CA LEU A 129 -5.27 16.91 -9.02
C LEU A 129 -6.28 16.02 -8.30
N TRP A 130 -5.87 15.39 -7.19
CA TRP A 130 -6.75 14.58 -6.38
C TRP A 130 -7.91 15.41 -5.80
N LEU A 131 -7.62 16.57 -5.21
CA LEU A 131 -8.65 17.48 -4.67
C LEU A 131 -9.64 17.95 -5.74
N ALA A 132 -9.18 18.16 -6.98
CA ALA A 132 -10.01 18.60 -8.09
C ALA A 132 -10.98 17.52 -8.61
N GLU A 133 -10.76 16.26 -8.27
CA GLU A 133 -11.53 15.10 -8.75
C GLU A 133 -12.32 14.41 -7.62
N LEU A 134 -12.51 15.07 -6.48
CA LEU A 134 -13.35 14.55 -5.40
C LEU A 134 -14.84 14.59 -5.76
N PRO A 135 -15.64 13.58 -5.35
CA PRO A 135 -15.26 12.38 -4.60
C PRO A 135 -14.83 11.19 -5.49
N ASP A 136 -14.94 11.30 -6.82
CA ASP A 136 -14.75 10.18 -7.76
C ASP A 136 -13.37 9.51 -7.65
N VAL A 137 -12.33 10.30 -7.36
CA VAL A 137 -10.97 9.80 -7.18
C VAL A 137 -10.82 8.87 -5.96
N ILE A 138 -11.65 9.04 -4.92
CA ILE A 138 -11.68 8.15 -3.75
C ILE A 138 -12.31 6.83 -4.15
N ALA A 139 -13.50 6.87 -4.77
CA ALA A 139 -14.22 5.68 -5.20
C ALA A 139 -13.36 4.83 -6.17
N ALA A 140 -12.67 5.49 -7.11
CA ALA A 140 -11.73 4.82 -7.99
C ALA A 140 -10.56 4.17 -7.23
N GLY A 141 -9.99 4.87 -6.23
CA GLY A 141 -8.92 4.33 -5.39
C GLY A 141 -9.36 3.09 -4.61
N GLU A 142 -10.54 3.14 -3.99
CA GLU A 142 -11.12 2.02 -3.24
C GLU A 142 -11.40 0.82 -4.14
N ALA A 143 -11.88 1.05 -5.37
CA ALA A 143 -12.13 -0.01 -6.34
C ALA A 143 -10.83 -0.71 -6.79
N HIS A 144 -9.74 0.04 -6.95
CA HIS A 144 -8.45 -0.54 -7.34
C HIS A 144 -7.70 -1.19 -6.17
N TRP A 145 -7.85 -0.68 -4.95
CA TRP A 145 -7.03 -1.02 -3.80
C TRP A 145 -6.84 -2.54 -3.56
N PRO A 146 -7.88 -3.39 -3.59
CA PRO A 146 -7.73 -4.83 -3.38
C PRO A 146 -6.83 -5.51 -4.42
N ALA A 147 -6.82 -5.01 -5.65
CA ALA A 147 -6.03 -5.59 -6.74
C ALA A 147 -4.58 -5.07 -6.78
N ILE A 148 -4.30 -3.91 -6.19
CA ILE A 148 -2.96 -3.30 -6.20
C ILE A 148 -2.00 -4.05 -5.26
N LEU A 149 -2.49 -4.52 -4.10
CA LEU A 149 -1.64 -5.14 -3.08
C LEU A 149 -1.21 -6.58 -3.39
N GLY A 150 -1.82 -7.23 -4.39
CA GLY A 150 -1.47 -8.58 -4.85
C GLY A 150 -2.54 -9.63 -4.57
#